data_AF-A0A2H6HBK0-F1
#
_entry.id   AF-A0A2H6HBK0-F1
#
_cell.length_a   1.000
_cell.length_b   1.000
_cell.length_c   1.000
_cell.angle_alpha   90.00
_cell.angle_beta   90.00
_cell.angle_gamma   90.00
#
_symmetry.space_group_name_H-M   'P 1'
#
loop_
_entity.id
_entity.type
_entity.pdbx_description
1 polymer ?
#
loop_
_entity_poly.entity_id
_entity_poly.type
_entity_poly.pdbx_seq_one_letter_code
_entity_poly.pdbx_strand_id
1 'polypeptide(L)'
;MLDFTACLREQGIEIEDPVVDANGNLRLSRPTNFDPNDRELFQKARDACGPILQRVAIGFRQQDRTQLEDTFVEYAVCMRENGYDMPDPDFSNVGSPGSGNSPPRGPFADIDPSDPAFIEANDACQSIFTNLPGFLGGTRGAVGPGVGGG
;
A
#
# COMPACT_ATOMS: atom_id res chain seq x y z
N MET A 1 1.48 -12.97 11.69
CA MET A 1 2.09 -13.65 10.52
C MET A 1 2.66 -15.02 10.86
N LEU A 2 3.34 -15.17 12.00
CA LEU A 2 3.93 -16.45 12.44
C LEU A 2 2.89 -17.57 12.59
N ASP A 3 1.66 -17.25 13.02
CA ASP A 3 0.57 -18.22 13.11
C ASP A 3 0.19 -18.82 11.74
N PHE A 4 0.31 -18.03 10.66
CA PHE A 4 0.01 -18.51 9.31
C PHE A 4 1.10 -19.45 8.81
N THR A 5 2.38 -19.10 9.00
CA THR A 5 3.50 -19.97 8.64
C THR A 5 3.55 -21.24 9.49
N ALA A 6 3.17 -21.17 10.77
CA ALA A 6 3.03 -22.32 11.63
C ALA A 6 1.92 -23.27 11.14
N CYS A 7 0.75 -22.73 10.79
CA CYS A 7 -0.34 -23.54 10.24
C CYS A 7 0.06 -24.25 8.94
N LEU A 8 0.78 -23.58 8.04
CA LEU A 8 1.22 -24.20 6.78
C LEU A 8 2.14 -25.41 7.03
N ARG A 9 3.02 -25.35 8.03
CA ARG A 9 3.86 -26.48 8.44
C ARG A 9 3.04 -27.65 8.98
N GLU A 10 2.00 -27.38 9.77
CA GLU A 10 1.06 -28.42 10.24
C GLU A 10 0.31 -29.09 9.08
N GLN A 11 0.08 -28.36 7.98
CA GLN A 11 -0.53 -28.91 6.77
C GLN A 11 0.45 -29.65 5.87
N GLY A 12 1.73 -29.75 6.27
CA GLY A 12 2.79 -30.44 5.52
C GLY A 12 3.55 -29.56 4.53
N ILE A 13 3.26 -28.26 4.50
CA ILE A 13 4.01 -27.30 3.68
C ILE A 13 5.16 -26.76 4.52
N GLU A 14 6.34 -27.33 4.31
CA GLU A 14 7.56 -26.82 4.93
C GLU A 14 7.99 -25.50 4.27
N ILE A 15 7.93 -24.43 5.07
CA ILE A 15 8.42 -23.11 4.74
C ILE A 15 9.49 -22.80 5.78
N GLU A 16 10.69 -22.42 5.35
CA GLU A 16 11.72 -21.92 6.28
C GLU A 16 11.23 -20.63 6.96
N ASP A 17 11.68 -20.38 8.18
CA ASP A 17 11.28 -19.18 8.89
C ASP A 17 11.69 -17.93 8.11
N PRO A 18 10.78 -16.95 7.95
CA PRO A 18 11.10 -15.73 7.24
C PRO A 18 12.19 -14.95 7.98
N VAL A 19 13.23 -14.54 7.26
CA VAL A 19 14.34 -13.75 7.83
C VAL A 19 14.04 -12.26 7.69
N VAL A 20 14.39 -11.48 8.71
CA VAL A 20 14.34 -10.02 8.65
C VAL A 20 15.68 -9.54 8.14
N ASP A 21 15.70 -8.79 7.03
CA ASP A 21 16.94 -8.18 6.54
C ASP A 21 17.36 -6.97 7.37
N ALA A 22 18.55 -6.44 7.13
CA ALA A 22 19.11 -5.31 7.89
C ALA A 22 18.24 -4.04 7.84
N ASN A 23 17.31 -3.94 6.89
CA ASN A 23 16.39 -2.83 6.73
C ASN A 23 15.03 -3.10 7.38
N GLY A 24 14.89 -4.18 8.16
CA GLY A 24 13.64 -4.55 8.81
C GLY A 24 12.62 -5.23 7.89
N ASN A 25 12.98 -5.55 6.63
CA ASN A 25 12.04 -6.17 5.71
C ASN A 25 11.98 -7.68 5.95
N LEU A 26 10.75 -8.21 5.97
CA LEU A 26 10.50 -9.64 6.08
C LEU A 26 10.73 -10.32 4.72
N ARG A 27 11.68 -11.25 4.64
CA ARG A 27 11.93 -12.09 3.46
C ARG A 27 11.24 -13.42 3.65
N LEU A 28 10.14 -13.64 2.92
CA LEU A 28 9.48 -14.94 2.88
C LEU A 28 10.30 -15.92 2.05
N SER A 29 10.70 -17.03 2.66
CA SER A 29 11.37 -18.12 1.97
C SER A 29 10.39 -18.89 1.08
N ARG A 30 10.89 -19.40 -0.04
CA ARG A 30 10.12 -20.29 -0.92
C ARG A 30 9.88 -21.61 -0.17
N PRO A 31 8.67 -22.19 -0.23
CA PRO A 31 8.47 -23.51 0.37
C PRO A 31 9.36 -24.54 -0.30
N THR A 32 10.00 -25.40 0.49
CA THR A 32 10.96 -26.41 0.03
C THR A 32 10.25 -27.66 -0.50
N ASN A 33 9.09 -27.99 0.07
CA ASN A 33 8.33 -29.21 -0.23
C ASN A 33 6.92 -28.90 -0.82
N PHE A 34 6.76 -27.79 -1.55
CA PHE A 34 5.48 -27.41 -2.15
C PHE A 34 5.46 -27.66 -3.66
N ASP A 35 4.61 -28.59 -4.11
CA ASP A 35 4.24 -28.73 -5.51
C ASP A 35 3.01 -27.85 -5.82
N PRO A 36 3.11 -26.83 -6.69
CA PRO A 36 1.97 -26.00 -7.08
C PRO A 36 0.83 -26.76 -7.77
N ASN A 37 1.11 -27.98 -8.26
CA ASN A 37 0.11 -28.85 -8.91
C ASN A 37 -0.61 -29.78 -7.94
N ASP A 38 -0.16 -29.88 -6.68
CA ASP A 38 -0.86 -30.65 -5.65
C ASP A 38 -2.07 -29.86 -5.14
N ARG A 39 -3.18 -30.04 -5.88
CA ARG A 39 -4.45 -29.35 -5.64
C ARG A 39 -5.06 -29.74 -4.29
N GLU A 40 -4.81 -30.97 -3.83
CA GLU A 40 -5.36 -31.48 -2.58
C GLU A 40 -4.68 -30.83 -1.37
N LEU A 41 -3.33 -30.81 -1.37
CA LEU A 41 -2.53 -30.13 -0.35
C LEU A 41 -2.89 -28.64 -0.29
N PHE A 42 -3.06 -27.99 -1.44
CA PHE A 42 -3.41 -26.57 -1.51
C PHE A 42 -4.83 -26.26 -1.01
N GLN A 43 -5.80 -27.14 -1.27
CA GLN A 43 -7.16 -27.00 -0.75
C GLN A 43 -7.17 -27.16 0.76
N LYS A 44 -6.57 -28.25 1.26
CA LYS A 44 -6.49 -28.54 2.70
C LYS A 44 -5.79 -27.41 3.48
N ALA A 45 -4.68 -26.90 2.94
CA ALA A 45 -3.97 -25.78 3.56
C ALA A 45 -4.79 -24.48 3.55
N ARG A 46 -5.51 -24.18 2.46
CA ARG A 46 -6.40 -23.02 2.42
C ARG A 46 -7.58 -23.14 3.37
N ASP A 47 -8.17 -24.32 3.51
CA ASP A 47 -9.33 -24.51 4.38
C ASP A 47 -8.91 -24.45 5.86
N ALA A 48 -7.78 -25.07 6.22
CA ALA A 48 -7.26 -25.08 7.58
C ALA A 48 -6.67 -23.72 7.99
N CYS A 49 -5.86 -23.11 7.11
CA CYS A 49 -5.12 -21.88 7.43
C CYS A 49 -5.80 -20.61 6.93
N GLY A 50 -6.86 -20.72 6.12
CA GLY A 50 -7.61 -19.61 5.55
C GLY A 50 -8.14 -18.61 6.58
N PRO A 51 -8.71 -19.03 7.72
CA PRO A 51 -9.15 -18.11 8.76
C PRO A 51 -7.99 -17.30 9.38
N ILE A 52 -6.82 -17.92 9.50
CA ILE A 52 -5.60 -17.25 9.98
C ILE A 52 -5.10 -16.28 8.92
N LEU A 53 -5.10 -16.69 7.65
CA LEU A 53 -4.75 -15.83 6.53
C LEU A 53 -5.70 -14.62 6.42
N GLN A 54 -7.00 -14.81 6.64
CA GLN A 54 -7.97 -13.71 6.68
C GLN A 54 -7.69 -12.75 7.83
N ARG A 55 -7.40 -13.26 9.03
CA ARG A 55 -7.06 -12.42 10.19
C ARG A 55 -5.75 -11.66 9.97
N VAL A 56 -4.73 -12.34 9.42
CA VAL A 56 -3.44 -11.74 9.08
C VAL A 56 -3.60 -10.70 7.97
N ALA A 57 -4.38 -10.99 6.93
CA ALA A 57 -4.66 -10.05 5.83
C ALA A 57 -5.46 -8.82 6.29
N ILE A 58 -6.35 -8.97 7.26
CA ILE A 58 -7.02 -7.83 7.92
C ILE A 58 -5.99 -7.03 8.71
N GLY A 59 -5.12 -7.68 9.50
CA GLY A 59 -4.06 -7.00 10.25
C GLY A 59 -3.10 -6.20 9.35
N PHE A 60 -2.69 -6.78 8.23
CA PHE A 60 -1.89 -6.09 7.21
C PHE A 60 -2.64 -4.91 6.60
N ARG A 61 -3.89 -5.12 6.16
CA ARG A 61 -4.72 -4.03 5.61
C ARG A 61 -4.87 -2.87 6.59
N GLN A 62 -4.98 -3.15 7.89
CA GLN A 62 -5.07 -2.09 8.89
C GLN A 62 -3.74 -1.36 9.09
N GLN A 63 -2.60 -2.07 9.17
CA GLN A 63 -1.28 -1.43 9.26
C GLN A 63 -0.94 -0.60 8.01
N ASP A 64 -1.17 -1.15 6.82
CA ASP A 64 -0.96 -0.44 5.56
C ASP A 64 -1.86 0.80 5.49
N ARG A 65 -3.11 0.70 5.96
CA ARG A 65 -4.01 1.84 6.05
C ARG A 65 -3.49 2.92 6.99
N THR A 66 -3.05 2.59 8.21
CA THR A 66 -2.54 3.61 9.15
C THR A 66 -1.33 4.33 8.57
N GLN A 67 -0.39 3.61 7.97
CA GLN A 67 0.79 4.22 7.34
C GLN A 67 0.42 5.10 6.13
N LEU A 68 -0.54 4.66 5.32
CA LEU A 68 -1.09 5.48 4.23
C LEU A 68 -1.75 6.75 4.77
N GLU A 69 -2.61 6.61 5.78
CA GLU A 69 -3.33 7.71 6.41
C GLU A 69 -2.35 8.77 6.96
N ASP A 70 -1.33 8.34 7.71
CA ASP A 70 -0.27 9.20 8.23
C ASP A 70 0.48 9.94 7.10
N THR A 71 0.85 9.23 6.03
CA THR A 71 1.58 9.83 4.89
C THR A 71 0.75 10.90 4.18
N PHE A 72 -0.56 10.68 4.02
CA PHE A 72 -1.46 11.66 3.42
C PHE A 72 -1.69 12.88 4.32
N VAL A 73 -1.69 12.69 5.65
CA VAL A 73 -1.73 13.81 6.60
C VAL A 73 -0.44 14.62 6.52
N GLU A 74 0.74 13.98 6.48
CA GLU A 74 2.02 14.66 6.30
C GLU A 74 2.06 15.46 5.00
N TYR A 75 1.55 14.89 3.90
CA TYR A 75 1.42 15.58 2.63
C TYR A 75 0.52 16.83 2.74
N ALA A 76 -0.66 16.73 3.38
CA ALA A 76 -1.55 17.87 3.56
C ALA A 76 -0.90 18.99 4.39
N VAL A 77 -0.15 18.63 5.44
CA VAL A 77 0.64 19.58 6.24
C VAL A 77 1.68 20.27 5.37
N CYS A 78 2.46 19.51 4.59
CA CYS A 78 3.48 20.06 3.71
C CYS A 78 2.89 21.03 2.67
N MET A 79 1.73 20.72 2.09
CA MET A 79 1.05 21.59 1.13
C MET A 79 0.66 22.93 1.76
N ARG A 80 0.13 22.89 3.00
CA ARG A 80 -0.22 24.10 3.77
C ARG A 80 1.01 24.95 4.09
N GLU A 81 2.14 24.32 4.42
CA GLU A 81 3.41 25.02 4.65
C GLU A 81 3.95 25.69 3.38
N ASN A 82 3.71 25.10 2.21
CA ASN A 82 4.09 25.66 0.90
C ASN A 82 3.02 26.62 0.32
N GLY A 83 2.05 27.04 1.13
CA GLY A 83 1.08 28.08 0.75
C GLY A 83 -0.16 27.60 0.02
N TYR A 84 -0.37 26.28 -0.10
CA TYR A 84 -1.61 25.71 -0.62
C TYR A 84 -2.48 25.18 0.53
N ASP A 85 -3.64 25.80 0.77
CA ASP A 85 -4.55 25.42 1.86
C ASP A 85 -5.27 24.09 1.55
N MET A 86 -4.55 22.99 1.76
CA MET A 86 -5.07 21.65 1.54
C MET A 86 -5.94 21.21 2.72
N PRO A 87 -7.18 20.74 2.47
CA PRO A 87 -8.00 20.14 3.52
C PRO A 87 -7.39 18.82 4.02
N ASP A 88 -7.67 18.47 5.27
CA ASP A 88 -7.25 17.19 5.82
C ASP A 88 -7.93 16.01 5.09
N PRO A 89 -7.23 14.88 4.94
CA PRO A 89 -7.75 13.76 4.19
C PRO A 89 -8.90 13.04 4.91
N ASP A 90 -9.95 12.68 4.17
CA ASP A 90 -11.08 11.87 4.64
C ASP A 90 -11.04 10.45 4.06
N PHE A 91 -10.70 9.47 4.89
CA PHE A 91 -10.62 8.05 4.52
C PHE A 91 -11.91 7.26 4.72
N SER A 92 -13.00 7.92 5.14
CA SER A 92 -14.29 7.27 5.40
C SER A 92 -14.86 6.61 4.14
N ASN A 93 -14.52 7.16 2.97
CA ASN A 93 -15.01 6.71 1.67
C ASN A 93 -13.91 6.23 0.71
N VAL A 94 -12.65 6.26 1.13
CA VAL A 94 -11.50 5.91 0.27
C VAL A 94 -11.36 4.40 0.21
N GLY A 95 -11.51 3.84 -0.99
CA GLY A 95 -11.15 2.44 -1.26
C GLY A 95 -12.10 1.37 -0.72
N SER A 96 -13.32 1.70 -0.27
CA SER A 96 -14.35 0.69 0.03
C SER A 96 -14.86 0.05 -1.26
N PRO A 97 -14.56 -1.23 -1.55
CA PRO A 97 -15.19 -1.93 -2.66
C PRO A 97 -16.66 -2.14 -2.28
N GLY A 98 -17.55 -1.35 -2.88
CA GLY A 98 -18.99 -1.40 -2.63
C GLY A 98 -19.65 -0.11 -2.13
N SER A 99 -18.89 0.99 -1.96
CA SER A 99 -19.53 2.30 -1.76
C SER A 99 -20.08 2.80 -3.10
N GLY A 100 -21.40 2.69 -3.26
CA GLY A 100 -22.10 2.81 -4.54
C GLY A 100 -21.88 4.11 -5.29
N ASN A 101 -21.98 4.03 -6.62
CA ASN A 101 -22.21 5.08 -7.64
C ASN A 101 -21.46 6.42 -7.53
N SER A 102 -20.50 6.56 -6.62
CA SER A 102 -19.65 7.75 -6.50
C SER A 102 -18.39 7.52 -7.32
N PRO A 103 -17.95 8.48 -8.15
CA PRO A 103 -16.66 8.39 -8.80
C PRO A 103 -15.58 8.17 -7.72
N PRO A 104 -14.48 7.44 -8.04
CA PRO A 104 -13.38 7.27 -7.10
C PRO A 104 -12.89 8.64 -6.66
N ARG A 105 -13.26 9.06 -5.45
CA ARG A 105 -12.75 10.27 -4.82
C ARG A 105 -11.49 9.87 -4.08
N GLY A 106 -10.42 10.60 -4.32
CA GLY A 106 -9.20 10.49 -3.53
C GLY A 106 -9.45 10.91 -2.08
N PRO A 107 -8.47 10.71 -1.19
CA PRO A 107 -8.58 11.13 0.21
C PRO A 107 -8.72 12.64 0.37
N PHE A 108 -8.38 13.42 -0.65
CA PHE A 108 -8.52 14.87 -0.66
C PHE A 108 -9.74 15.31 -1.44
N ALA A 109 -10.46 16.29 -0.91
CA ALA A 109 -11.57 16.94 -1.60
C ALA A 109 -11.06 18.09 -2.48
N ASP A 110 -11.67 18.23 -3.66
CA ASP A 110 -11.67 19.46 -4.46
C ASP A 110 -10.29 20.10 -4.75
N ILE A 111 -9.31 19.26 -5.15
CA ILE A 111 -8.02 19.73 -5.65
C ILE A 111 -8.17 20.19 -7.12
N ASP A 112 -7.71 21.40 -7.43
CA ASP A 112 -7.48 21.85 -8.81
C ASP A 112 -6.02 21.55 -9.22
N PRO A 113 -5.79 20.52 -10.06
CA PRO A 113 -4.43 20.15 -10.48
C PRO A 113 -3.79 21.17 -11.43
N SER A 114 -4.54 22.17 -11.91
CA SER A 114 -4.05 23.24 -12.77
C SER A 114 -3.67 24.51 -12.01
N ASP A 115 -3.94 24.57 -10.70
CA ASP A 115 -3.57 25.70 -9.85
C ASP A 115 -2.04 25.78 -9.72
N PRO A 116 -1.40 26.91 -10.09
CA PRO A 116 0.04 27.10 -9.90
C PRO A 116 0.50 26.89 -8.45
N ALA A 117 -0.30 27.30 -7.46
CA ALA A 117 0.02 27.11 -6.05
C ALA A 117 0.01 25.63 -5.66
N PHE A 118 -0.90 24.84 -6.24
CA PHE A 118 -0.91 23.39 -6.07
C PHE A 118 0.32 22.75 -6.72
N ILE A 119 0.65 23.13 -7.96
CA ILE A 119 1.79 22.55 -8.70
C ILE A 119 3.10 22.81 -7.94
N GLU A 120 3.32 24.04 -7.47
CA GLU A 120 4.52 24.42 -6.72
C GLU A 120 4.62 23.67 -5.39
N ALA A 121 3.54 23.66 -4.59
CA ALA A 121 3.52 22.95 -3.32
C ALA A 121 3.66 21.42 -3.52
N ASN A 122 3.02 20.85 -4.55
CA ASN A 122 3.11 19.43 -4.84
C ASN A 122 4.53 19.00 -5.26
N ASP A 123 5.25 19.83 -6.02
CA ASP A 123 6.63 19.53 -6.40
C ASP A 123 7.57 19.42 -5.18
N ALA A 124 7.34 20.27 -4.17
CA ALA A 124 8.05 20.19 -2.88
C ALA A 124 7.63 18.96 -2.05
N CYS A 125 6.33 18.62 -2.06
CA CYS A 125 5.75 17.62 -1.15
C CYS A 125 5.70 16.19 -1.70
N GLN A 126 5.87 15.97 -3.01
CA GLN A 126 5.78 14.64 -3.65
C GLN A 126 6.75 13.59 -3.08
N SER A 127 7.87 14.04 -2.50
CA SER A 127 8.90 13.18 -1.92
C SER A 127 8.38 12.34 -0.74
N ILE A 128 7.36 12.83 -0.04
CA ILE A 128 6.70 12.17 1.10
C ILE A 128 6.18 10.78 0.71
N PHE A 129 5.67 10.61 -0.51
CA PHE A 129 5.15 9.33 -1.00
C PHE A 129 6.23 8.30 -1.39
N THR A 130 7.51 8.69 -1.43
CA THR A 130 8.61 7.77 -1.81
C THR A 130 8.84 6.70 -0.75
N ASN A 131 8.42 6.97 0.50
CA ASN A 131 8.57 6.05 1.63
C ASN A 131 7.44 5.01 1.75
N LEU A 132 6.41 5.07 0.89
CA LEU A 132 5.30 4.10 0.91
C LEU A 132 5.61 2.86 0.05
N PRO A 133 5.82 1.68 0.67
CA PRO A 133 5.97 0.44 -0.08
C PRO A 133 4.66 0.07 -0.79
N GLY A 134 4.71 -0.05 -2.12
CA GLY A 134 3.55 -0.44 -2.94
C GLY A 134 2.80 0.72 -3.62
N PHE A 135 3.08 1.98 -3.29
CA PHE A 135 2.58 3.14 -4.05
C PHE A 135 3.39 3.37 -5.35
N LEU A 136 4.65 2.92 -5.35
CA LEU A 136 5.56 2.97 -6.51
C LEU A 136 5.34 1.77 -7.46
N GLY A 137 4.12 1.66 -7.99
CA GLY A 137 3.83 0.97 -9.26
C GLY A 137 3.72 1.94 -10.45
N GLY A 138 3.88 3.25 -10.22
CA GLY A 138 3.79 4.28 -11.26
C GLY A 138 5.16 4.68 -11.78
N THR A 139 5.64 4.02 -12.83
CA THR A 139 6.72 4.58 -13.64
C THR A 139 6.25 5.91 -14.22
N ARG A 140 6.84 7.02 -13.76
CA ARG A 140 7.09 8.26 -14.51
C ARG A 140 5.94 8.69 -15.44
N GLY A 141 4.93 9.32 -14.85
CA GLY A 141 4.13 10.29 -15.58
C GLY A 141 5.04 11.45 -15.99
N ALA A 142 5.45 11.44 -17.26
CA ALA A 142 6.16 12.53 -17.88
C ALA A 142 5.25 13.78 -17.90
N VAL A 143 5.46 14.69 -16.96
CA VAL A 143 5.08 16.10 -17.09
C VAL A 143 6.30 16.94 -16.76
N GLY A 144 7.28 16.90 -17.66
CA GLY A 144 8.33 17.92 -17.72
C GLY A 144 7.85 19.08 -18.61
N PRO A 145 8.13 20.35 -18.24
CA PRO A 145 7.59 21.53 -18.91
C PRO A 145 8.30 21.77 -20.25
N GLY A 146 7.58 22.30 -21.22
CA GLY A 146 8.19 22.86 -22.42
C GLY A 146 8.90 24.17 -22.10
N VAL A 147 10.20 24.29 -22.42
CA VAL A 147 10.92 25.55 -22.67
C VAL A 147 11.96 25.32 -23.77
N GLY A 148 11.96 26.18 -24.80
CA GLY A 148 12.80 26.08 -25.99
C GLY A 148 14.20 26.71 -25.87
N GLY A 149 14.96 26.66 -26.97
CA GLY A 149 16.15 27.48 -27.22
C GLY A 149 17.41 26.67 -27.60
N GLY A 150 17.80 26.76 -28.88
CA GLY A 150 19.03 26.20 -29.46
C GLY A 150 19.05 26.35 -30.96
#